data_AF-A0A3R8S3R2-F1
#
_entry.id   AF-A0A3R8S3R2-F1
#
_cell.length_a   1.000
_cell.length_b   1.000
_cell.length_c   1.000
_cell.angle_alpha   90.00
_cell.angle_beta   90.00
_cell.angle_gamma   90.00
#
_symmetry.space_group_name_H-M   'P 1'
#
loop_
_entity.id
_entity.type
_entity.pdbx_description
1 polymer ?
#
loop_
_entity_poly.entity_id
_entity_poly.type
_entity_poly.pdbx_seq_one_letter_code
_entity_poly.pdbx_strand_id
1 'polypeptide(L)'
;MVSAKDPDPKPMLLTICFLLGVANFYMHKAAADSGHPIVEETKRAFGRHIGPYGSYAIELALLIGAMWLANAESLAVSLLYAAYTAINGIATWMLLSNKA
;
A
#
# COMPACT_ATOMS: atom_id res chain seq x y z
N MET A 1 0.88 40.69 17.84
CA MET A 1 1.40 39.59 17.01
C MET A 1 0.25 38.63 16.73
N VAL A 2 -0.15 38.47 15.47
CA VAL A 2 -1.15 37.46 15.08
C VAL A 2 -0.44 36.12 15.10
N SER A 3 -0.88 35.20 15.96
CA SER A 3 -0.38 33.81 15.98
C SER A 3 -0.77 33.16 14.65
N ALA A 4 0.22 32.72 13.86
CA ALA A 4 -0.06 31.91 12.68
C ALA A 4 -0.77 30.63 13.16
N LYS A 5 -1.93 30.32 12.57
CA LYS A 5 -2.62 29.05 12.80
C LYS A 5 -1.74 27.96 12.19
N ASP A 6 -1.34 26.97 12.99
CA ASP A 6 -0.60 25.82 12.47
C ASP A 6 -1.39 25.17 11.33
N PRO A 7 -0.73 24.82 10.21
CA PRO A 7 -1.40 24.17 9.09
C PRO A 7 -1.96 22.82 9.53
N ASP A 8 -3.23 22.57 9.18
CA ASP A 8 -3.88 21.28 9.43
C ASP A 8 -3.11 20.16 8.69
N PRO A 9 -2.60 19.13 9.38
CA PRO A 9 -1.86 18.05 8.74
C PRO A 9 -2.76 17.08 7.95
N LYS A 10 -4.07 17.05 8.18
CA LYS A 10 -4.99 16.08 7.56
C LYS A 10 -4.91 16.05 6.03
N PRO A 11 -4.98 17.19 5.30
CA PRO A 11 -4.97 17.15 3.84
C PRO A 11 -3.69 16.54 3.30
N MET A 12 -2.55 16.84 3.94
CA MET A 12 -1.25 16.28 3.58
C MET A 12 -1.21 14.77 3.84
N LEU A 13 -1.60 14.33 5.06
CA LEU A 13 -1.59 12.90 5.41
C LEU A 13 -2.52 12.08 4.51
N LEU A 14 -3.72 12.60 4.23
CA LEU A 14 -4.68 11.95 3.32
C LEU A 14 -4.14 11.88 1.89
N THR A 15 -3.55 12.96 1.38
CA THR A 15 -2.97 12.98 0.04
C THR A 15 -1.84 11.96 -0.09
N ILE A 16 -0.95 11.93 0.91
CA ILE A 16 0.18 10.98 0.94
C ILE A 16 -0.34 9.54 0.99
N CYS A 17 -1.25 9.22 1.92
CA CYS A 17 -1.79 7.86 2.05
C CYS A 17 -2.51 7.43 0.76
N PHE A 18 -3.28 8.32 0.14
CA PHE A 18 -3.95 8.01 -1.13
C PHE A 18 -2.96 7.69 -2.25
N LEU A 19 -1.93 8.53 -2.45
CA LEU A 19 -0.92 8.31 -3.48
C LEU A 19 -0.11 7.02 -3.23
N LEU A 20 0.25 6.74 -1.98
CA LEU A 20 0.89 5.50 -1.59
C LEU A 20 0.00 4.29 -1.88
N GLY A 21 -1.29 4.39 -1.59
CA GLY A 21 -2.27 3.37 -1.95
C GLY A 21 -2.31 3.10 -3.45
N VAL A 22 -2.44 4.14 -4.27
CA VAL A 22 -2.38 4.01 -5.74
C VAL A 22 -1.12 3.29 -6.17
N ALA A 23 0.05 3.71 -5.66
CA ALA A 23 1.31 3.05 -5.97
C ALA A 23 1.30 1.57 -5.56
N ASN A 24 0.75 1.22 -4.39
CA ASN A 24 0.64 -0.16 -3.91
C ASN A 24 -0.24 -1.02 -4.82
N PHE A 25 -1.39 -0.49 -5.28
CA PHE A 25 -2.22 -1.19 -6.27
C PHE A 25 -1.46 -1.46 -7.57
N TYR A 26 -0.68 -0.49 -8.06
CA TYR A 26 0.18 -0.69 -9.24
C TYR A 26 1.25 -1.75 -9.00
N MET A 27 1.89 -1.75 -7.83
CA MET A 27 2.90 -2.74 -7.46
C MET A 27 2.33 -4.16 -7.39
N HIS A 28 1.18 -4.32 -6.73
CA HIS A 28 0.48 -5.61 -6.67
C HIS A 28 0.04 -6.10 -8.04
N LYS A 29 -0.38 -5.18 -8.93
CA LYS A 29 -0.66 -5.51 -10.32
C LYS A 29 0.58 -5.98 -11.07
N ALA A 30 1.68 -5.23 -10.97
CA ALA A 30 2.93 -5.60 -11.61
C ALA A 30 3.44 -6.97 -11.12
N ALA A 31 3.34 -7.23 -9.81
CA ALA A 31 3.68 -8.53 -9.25
C ALA A 31 2.76 -9.64 -9.76
N ALA A 32 1.44 -9.41 -9.80
CA ALA A 32 0.49 -10.38 -10.34
C ALA A 32 0.73 -10.67 -11.82
N ASP A 33 1.08 -9.66 -12.63
CA ASP A 33 1.30 -9.82 -14.06
C ASP A 33 2.73 -10.32 -14.40
N SER A 34 3.62 -10.43 -13.41
CA SER A 34 5.03 -10.81 -13.62
C SER A 34 5.25 -12.26 -14.07
N GLY A 35 4.31 -13.16 -13.79
CA GLY A 35 4.46 -14.60 -14.04
C GLY A 35 5.55 -15.30 -13.21
N HIS A 36 6.11 -14.64 -12.19
CA HIS A 36 7.20 -15.20 -11.39
C HIS A 36 6.73 -16.44 -10.60
N PRO A 37 7.54 -17.53 -10.52
CA PRO A 37 7.13 -18.78 -9.88
C PRO A 37 6.58 -18.61 -8.46
N ILE A 38 7.22 -17.76 -7.64
CA ILE A 38 6.80 -17.47 -6.27
C ILE A 38 5.38 -16.86 -6.22
N VAL A 39 5.05 -15.97 -7.16
CA VAL A 39 3.72 -15.36 -7.23
C VAL A 39 2.68 -16.37 -7.69
N GLU A 40 3.01 -17.19 -8.69
CA GLU A 40 2.10 -18.23 -9.19
C GLU A 40 1.81 -19.31 -8.14
N GLU A 41 2.81 -19.70 -7.35
CA GLU A 41 2.63 -20.60 -6.21
C GLU A 41 1.72 -19.97 -5.14
N THR A 42 1.94 -18.70 -4.80
CA THR A 42 1.10 -17.96 -3.86
C THR A 42 -0.34 -17.86 -4.36
N LYS A 43 -0.55 -17.55 -5.65
CA LYS A 43 -1.88 -17.53 -6.28
C LYS A 43 -2.55 -18.90 -6.24
N ARG A 44 -1.80 -20.00 -6.41
CA ARG A 44 -2.38 -21.36 -6.31
C ARG A 44 -2.78 -21.71 -4.88
N ALA A 45 -1.92 -21.38 -3.91
CA ALA A 45 -2.16 -21.67 -2.50
C ALA A 45 -3.34 -20.84 -1.94
N PHE A 46 -3.33 -19.53 -2.18
CA PHE A 46 -4.34 -18.63 -1.63
C PHE A 46 -5.54 -18.42 -2.56
N GLY A 47 -5.38 -18.53 -3.88
CA GLY A 47 -6.46 -18.28 -4.84
C GLY A 47 -7.68 -19.20 -4.69
N ARG A 48 -7.52 -20.39 -4.10
CA ARG A 48 -8.65 -21.26 -3.74
C ARG A 48 -9.59 -20.65 -2.67
N HIS A 49 -9.08 -19.75 -1.84
CA HIS A 49 -9.83 -19.18 -0.72
C HIS A 49 -10.29 -17.74 -1.00
N ILE A 50 -9.48 -16.95 -1.71
CA ILE A 50 -9.69 -15.49 -1.85
C ILE A 50 -9.82 -15.02 -3.31
N GLY A 51 -9.70 -15.93 -4.28
CA GLY A 51 -9.76 -15.61 -5.70
C GLY A 51 -8.55 -14.82 -6.23
N PRO A 52 -8.50 -14.53 -7.54
CA PRO A 52 -7.35 -13.86 -8.17
C PRO A 52 -7.17 -12.40 -7.74
N TYR A 53 -8.18 -11.81 -7.09
CA TYR A 53 -8.17 -10.41 -6.67
C TYR A 53 -8.00 -10.21 -5.15
N GLY A 54 -7.72 -11.28 -4.40
CA GLY A 54 -7.63 -11.21 -2.93
C GLY A 54 -6.58 -10.22 -2.42
N SER A 55 -5.44 -10.11 -3.10
CA SER A 55 -4.40 -9.13 -2.76
C SER A 55 -4.92 -7.69 -2.84
N TYR A 56 -5.70 -7.36 -3.87
CA TYR A 56 -6.28 -6.03 -4.04
C TYR A 56 -7.31 -5.71 -2.95
N ALA A 57 -8.08 -6.70 -2.49
CA ALA A 57 -9.02 -6.51 -1.39
C ALA A 57 -8.29 -6.20 -0.08
N ILE A 58 -7.17 -6.87 0.18
CA ILE A 58 -6.30 -6.60 1.34
C ILE A 58 -5.71 -5.18 1.22
N GLU A 59 -5.18 -4.81 0.06
CA GLU A 59 -4.66 -3.45 -0.17
C GLU A 59 -5.72 -2.38 0.04
N LEU A 60 -6.95 -2.62 -0.41
CA LEU A 60 -8.04 -1.69 -0.20
C LEU A 60 -8.36 -1.54 1.30
N ALA A 61 -8.42 -2.64 2.03
CA ALA A 61 -8.69 -2.61 3.47
C ALA A 61 -7.59 -1.85 4.23
N LEU A 62 -6.32 -2.07 3.88
CA LEU A 62 -5.18 -1.35 4.46
C LEU A 62 -5.24 0.15 4.14
N LEU A 63 -5.55 0.52 2.89
CA LEU A 63 -5.71 1.92 2.49
C LEU A 63 -6.86 2.60 3.22
N ILE A 64 -8.01 1.93 3.35
CA ILE A 64 -9.16 2.45 4.11
C ILE A 64 -8.74 2.73 5.56
N GLY A 65 -8.05 1.78 6.20
CA GLY A 65 -7.53 1.95 7.56
C GLY A 65 -6.56 3.13 7.68
N ALA A 66 -5.61 3.24 6.76
CA ALA A 66 -4.64 4.33 6.72
C ALA A 66 -5.32 5.69 6.54
N MET A 67 -6.26 5.80 5.60
CA MET A 67 -7.00 7.04 5.33
C MET A 67 -7.90 7.44 6.49
N TRP A 68 -8.56 6.48 7.14
CA TRP A 68 -9.36 6.75 8.33
C TRP A 68 -8.49 7.31 9.46
N LEU A 69 -7.34 6.69 9.72
CA LEU A 69 -6.45 7.11 10.80
C LEU A 69 -5.67 8.38 10.46
N ALA A 70 -5.39 8.65 9.18
CA ALA A 70 -4.90 9.95 8.70
C ALA A 70 -5.93 11.07 8.92
N ASN A 71 -7.22 10.80 8.70
CA ASN A 71 -8.30 11.73 9.03
C ASN A 71 -8.42 11.99 10.54
N ALA A 72 -8.02 11.01 11.37
CA ALA A 72 -7.88 11.15 12.81
C ALA A 72 -6.51 11.72 13.25
N GLU A 73 -5.73 12.30 12.31
CA GLU A 73 -4.42 12.95 12.57
C GLU A 73 -3.33 12.01 13.09
N SER A 74 -3.48 10.71 12.89
CA SER A 74 -2.48 9.73 13.31
C SER A 74 -1.27 9.73 12.36
N LEU A 75 -0.25 10.50 12.73
CA LEU A 75 1.04 10.50 12.04
C LEU A 75 1.70 9.11 12.07
N ALA A 76 1.62 8.41 13.20
CA ALA A 76 2.24 7.10 13.38
C ALA A 76 1.71 6.07 12.37
N VAL A 77 0.39 6.03 12.16
CA VAL A 77 -0.22 5.09 11.20
C VAL A 77 0.10 5.50 9.76
N SER A 78 0.11 6.80 9.47
CA SER A 78 0.49 7.31 8.14
C SER A 78 1.93 6.91 7.79
N LEU A 79 2.86 6.99 8.75
CA LEU A 79 4.25 6.55 8.59
C LEU A 79 4.36 5.02 8.47
N LEU A 80 3.58 4.28 9.25
CA LEU A 80 3.53 2.82 9.14
C LEU A 80 3.08 2.39 7.74
N TYR A 81 2.05 3.05 7.20
CA TYR A 81 1.57 2.79 5.84
C TYR A 81 2.60 3.18 4.77
N ALA A 82 3.34 4.27 4.98
CA ALA A 82 4.47 4.63 4.12
C ALA A 82 5.60 3.59 4.13
N ALA A 83 6.00 3.11 5.32
CA ALA A 83 7.00 2.06 5.45
C ALA A 83 6.55 0.76 4.80
N TYR A 84 5.28 0.37 5.02
CA TYR A 84 4.65 -0.77 4.37
C TYR A 84 4.72 -0.67 2.84
N THR A 85 4.34 0.48 2.28
CA THR A 85 4.39 0.73 0.84
C THR A 85 5.82 0.68 0.29
N ALA A 86 6.80 1.21 1.04
CA ALA A 86 8.20 1.14 0.65
C ALA A 86 8.73 -0.31 0.60
N ILE A 87 8.35 -1.14 1.57
CA ILE A 87 8.68 -2.57 1.59
C ILE A 87 8.07 -3.27 0.38
N ASN A 88 6.79 -3.01 0.07
CA ASN A 88 6.14 -3.55 -1.12
C ASN A 88 6.85 -3.10 -2.42
N GLY A 89 7.36 -1.87 -2.46
CA GLY A 89 8.17 -1.36 -3.57
C GLY A 89 9.47 -2.13 -3.75
N ILE A 90 10.20 -2.36 -2.66
CA ILE A 90 11.44 -3.15 -2.68
C ILE A 90 11.14 -4.59 -3.12
N ALA A 91 10.12 -5.23 -2.54
CA ALA A 91 9.73 -6.59 -2.87
C ALA A 91 9.33 -6.72 -4.34
N THR A 92 8.51 -5.79 -4.85
CA THR A 92 8.10 -5.76 -6.26
C THR A 92 9.30 -5.52 -7.18
N TRP A 93 10.21 -4.62 -6.82
CA TRP A 93 11.43 -4.39 -7.59
C TRP A 93 12.33 -5.63 -7.65
N MET A 94 12.54 -6.31 -6.52
CA MET A 94 13.32 -7.55 -6.47
C MET A 94 12.69 -8.62 -7.36
N LEU A 95 11.37 -8.79 -7.27
CA LEU A 95 10.60 -9.72 -8.07
C LEU A 95 10.75 -9.45 -9.57
N LEU A 96 10.49 -8.21 -10.00
CA LEU A 96 10.56 -7.81 -11.41
C LEU A 96 11.99 -7.82 -11.96
N SER A 97 12.99 -7.67 -11.08
CA SER A 97 14.41 -7.74 -11.45
C SER A 97 14.97 -9.17 -11.40
N ASN A 98 14.13 -10.18 -11.15
CA ASN A 98 14.52 -11.59 -10.98
C ASN A 98 15.62 -11.76 -9.92
N LYS A 99 15.54 -10.95 -8.85
CA LYS A 99 16.40 -10.99 -7.66
C LYS A 99 15.68 -11.60 -6.45
N ALA A 100 14.48 -12.14 -6.68
CA ALA A 100 13.62 -12.75 -5.67
C ALA A 100 13.61 -14.28 -5.82
#